data_AF-A0A1C4SAF1-F1
#
_entry.id   AF-A0A1C4SAF1-F1
#
_cell.length_a   1.000
_cell.length_b   1.000
_cell.length_c   1.000
_cell.angle_alpha   90.00
_cell.angle_beta   90.00
_cell.angle_gamma   90.00
#
_symmetry.space_group_name_H-M   'P 1'
#
loop_
_entity.id
_entity.type
_entity.pdbx_description
1 polymer ?
#
loop_
_entity_poly.entity_id
_entity_poly.type
_entity_poly.pdbx_seq_one_letter_code
_entity_poly.pdbx_strand_id
1 'polypeptide(L)'
;MKSGRPEGEGEGSTGSTQGPGVDERRLFARALADAIADHDASTLPARLCQACVDLLDITGASVSLSGGPGTGAVWWSSDPVAAQLAEAQYSLGDGPCQSAVRLVAPVLAGDLTRGTDARRWPVFAQRAVELDVRAVFSFPLGSDAVAIGTLDLYRRDPGPLSERDMAFAFPAGDAITFALIKIQSAAARGEPVGGSQDPARAPGDDGQGMASWLDAAETGHEEVHYATGMVMVQLRVDPQHALARLRAYAFAQGRTVTDVARDVIARKLTFDE
;
A
#
# COMPACT_ATOMS: atom_id res chain seq x y z
N MET A 1 -63.72 -20.01 -26.81
CA MET A 1 -63.77 -20.33 -25.36
C MET A 1 -62.40 -20.83 -24.93
N LYS A 2 -61.76 -20.07 -24.02
CA LYS A 2 -60.70 -20.44 -23.04
C LYS A 2 -59.41 -21.10 -23.58
N SER A 3 -58.19 -20.87 -23.07
CA SER A 3 -57.60 -19.99 -22.05
C SER A 3 -56.15 -20.48 -21.87
N GLY A 4 -55.18 -19.61 -21.61
CA GLY A 4 -54.01 -19.96 -20.79
C GLY A 4 -52.62 -19.88 -21.45
N ARG A 5 -51.91 -18.77 -21.19
CA ARG A 5 -50.46 -18.75 -20.93
C ARG A 5 -50.25 -19.08 -19.42
N PRO A 6 -49.10 -19.61 -18.98
CA PRO A 6 -47.92 -18.78 -18.61
C PRO A 6 -46.59 -19.40 -19.14
N GLU A 7 -45.51 -18.66 -19.45
CA GLU A 7 -44.51 -18.04 -18.56
C GLU A 7 -43.86 -19.01 -17.53
N GLY A 8 -42.53 -19.09 -17.55
CA GLY A 8 -41.67 -20.00 -16.77
C GLY A 8 -40.30 -20.06 -17.43
N GLU A 9 -39.51 -19.00 -17.34
CA GLU A 9 -38.44 -18.81 -16.33
C GLU A 9 -37.09 -19.27 -16.90
N GLY A 10 -36.30 -18.28 -17.32
CA GLY A 10 -34.88 -18.47 -17.56
C GLY A 10 -34.21 -18.74 -16.22
N GLU A 11 -33.55 -19.88 -16.12
CA GLU A 11 -32.66 -20.19 -15.01
C GLU A 11 -31.49 -19.20 -15.06
N GLY A 12 -31.64 -18.12 -14.31
CA GLY A 12 -30.52 -17.34 -13.83
C GLY A 12 -29.66 -18.25 -12.99
N SER A 13 -28.51 -18.63 -13.54
CA SER A 13 -27.41 -19.24 -12.77
C SER A 13 -26.95 -18.22 -11.74
N THR A 14 -27.58 -18.24 -10.57
CA THR A 14 -27.09 -17.58 -9.36
C THR A 14 -25.86 -18.34 -8.94
N GLY A 15 -24.68 -17.87 -9.38
CA GLY A 15 -23.40 -18.31 -8.84
C GLY A 15 -23.42 -18.11 -7.33
N SER A 16 -23.56 -19.20 -6.59
CA SER A 16 -23.51 -19.22 -5.14
C SER A 16 -22.09 -18.85 -4.71
N THR A 17 -21.89 -17.60 -4.27
CA THR A 17 -20.67 -17.16 -3.59
C THR A 17 -20.64 -17.85 -2.22
N GLN A 18 -20.07 -19.05 -2.17
CA GLN A 18 -19.78 -19.74 -0.90
C GLN A 18 -18.62 -19.00 -0.22
N GLY A 19 -18.90 -18.41 0.95
CA GLY A 19 -17.86 -17.82 1.80
C GLY A 19 -16.79 -18.85 2.19
N PRO A 20 -15.66 -18.41 2.78
CA PRO A 20 -14.50 -19.26 2.99
C PRO A 20 -14.85 -20.49 3.81
N GLY A 21 -14.37 -21.65 3.34
CA GLY A 21 -14.57 -22.94 4.00
C GLY A 21 -13.94 -22.99 5.39
N VAL A 22 -14.43 -23.87 6.27
CA VAL A 22 -13.95 -23.97 7.67
C VAL A 22 -12.44 -24.23 7.74
N ASP A 23 -11.90 -25.05 6.82
CA ASP A 23 -10.47 -25.37 6.77
C ASP A 23 -9.61 -24.19 6.32
N GLU A 24 -10.10 -23.38 5.38
CA GLU A 24 -9.40 -22.17 4.92
C GLU A 24 -9.34 -21.11 6.03
N ARG A 25 -10.45 -20.93 6.78
CA ARG A 25 -10.47 -20.02 7.94
C ARG A 25 -9.49 -20.46 9.02
N ARG A 26 -9.33 -21.77 9.23
CA ARG A 26 -8.34 -22.32 10.18
C ARG A 26 -6.92 -22.13 9.69
N LEU A 27 -6.65 -22.36 8.41
CA LEU A 27 -5.35 -22.11 7.79
C LEU A 27 -4.97 -20.63 7.95
N PHE A 28 -5.93 -19.73 7.70
CA PHE A 28 -5.74 -18.29 7.88
C PHE A 28 -5.48 -17.91 9.34
N ALA A 29 -6.34 -18.35 10.26
CA ALA A 29 -6.16 -18.07 11.68
C ALA A 29 -4.80 -18.59 12.17
N ARG A 30 -4.34 -19.72 11.63
CA ARG A 30 -3.02 -20.28 11.92
C ARG A 30 -1.89 -19.47 11.28
N ALA A 31 -2.00 -19.06 10.02
CA ALA A 31 -0.99 -18.20 9.38
C ALA A 31 -0.86 -16.85 10.11
N LEU A 32 -1.99 -16.26 10.51
CA LEU A 32 -2.07 -15.05 11.32
C LEU A 32 -1.48 -15.27 12.72
N ALA A 33 -1.85 -16.37 13.38
CA ALA A 33 -1.31 -16.71 14.70
C ALA A 33 0.19 -17.01 14.66
N ASP A 34 0.66 -17.75 13.65
CA ASP A 34 2.08 -18.04 13.44
C ASP A 34 2.83 -16.74 13.15
N ALA A 35 2.25 -15.83 12.34
CA ALA A 35 2.76 -14.48 12.12
C ALA A 35 2.95 -13.74 13.46
N ILE A 36 1.91 -13.72 14.29
CA ILE A 36 1.89 -13.02 15.58
C ILE A 36 2.72 -13.71 16.67
N ALA A 37 2.91 -15.03 16.60
CA ALA A 37 3.61 -15.82 17.62
C ALA A 37 5.12 -15.55 17.64
N ASP A 38 5.67 -15.03 16.56
CA ASP A 38 7.02 -14.48 16.57
C ASP A 38 7.03 -13.17 17.37
N HIS A 39 7.93 -13.09 18.34
CA HIS A 39 8.02 -11.93 19.22
C HIS A 39 8.71 -10.73 18.57
N ASP A 40 9.29 -10.91 17.39
CA ASP A 40 9.83 -9.80 16.62
C ASP A 40 8.73 -9.05 15.87
N ALA A 41 8.27 -7.95 16.47
CA ALA A 41 7.27 -7.10 15.86
C ALA A 41 7.76 -6.47 14.53
N SER A 42 9.07 -6.37 14.29
CA SER A 42 9.61 -5.80 13.05
C SER A 42 9.40 -6.69 11.82
N THR A 43 9.30 -8.01 11.99
CA THR A 43 9.12 -8.99 10.90
C THR A 43 7.65 -9.30 10.61
N LEU A 44 6.76 -9.02 11.58
CA LEU A 44 5.33 -9.31 11.52
C LEU A 44 4.62 -8.78 10.26
N PRO A 45 4.82 -7.53 9.80
CA PRO A 45 4.15 -7.00 8.61
C PRO A 45 4.55 -7.74 7.34
N ALA A 46 5.84 -8.01 7.18
CA ALA A 46 6.38 -8.76 6.05
C ALA A 46 5.72 -10.14 5.96
N ARG A 47 5.62 -10.82 7.11
CA ARG A 47 5.00 -12.15 7.20
C ARG A 47 3.49 -12.13 6.92
N LEU A 48 2.79 -11.12 7.42
CA LEU A 48 1.35 -10.96 7.17
C LEU A 48 1.05 -10.64 5.71
N CYS A 49 1.88 -9.82 5.06
CA CYS A 49 1.72 -9.55 3.65
C CYS A 49 2.08 -10.76 2.79
N GLN A 50 3.13 -11.50 3.14
CA GLN A 50 3.43 -12.76 2.47
C GLN A 50 2.27 -13.76 2.61
N ALA A 51 1.66 -13.86 3.79
CA ALA A 51 0.47 -14.69 3.98
C ALA A 51 -0.72 -14.23 3.11
N CYS A 52 -0.86 -12.92 2.84
CA CYS A 52 -1.85 -12.42 1.89
C CYS A 52 -1.55 -12.89 0.45
N VAL A 53 -0.29 -12.85 0.02
CA VAL A 53 0.14 -13.36 -1.29
C VAL A 53 -0.11 -14.86 -1.44
N ASP A 54 0.12 -15.62 -0.37
CA ASP A 54 -0.01 -17.08 -0.42
C ASP A 54 -1.47 -17.57 -0.36
N LEU A 55 -2.39 -16.78 0.23
CA LEU A 55 -3.76 -17.20 0.52
C LEU A 55 -4.84 -16.56 -0.34
N LEU A 56 -4.58 -15.35 -0.85
CA LEU A 56 -5.52 -14.59 -1.67
C LEU A 56 -5.18 -14.76 -3.14
N ASP A 57 -6.17 -14.60 -4.01
CA ASP A 57 -5.95 -14.49 -5.44
C ASP A 57 -5.37 -13.09 -5.78
N ILE A 58 -4.12 -12.86 -5.40
CA ILE A 58 -3.36 -11.63 -5.63
C ILE A 58 -1.92 -11.98 -6.02
N THR A 59 -1.24 -11.08 -6.73
CA THR A 59 0.10 -11.33 -7.28
C THR A 59 1.20 -10.56 -6.55
N GLY A 60 0.84 -9.61 -5.70
CA GLY A 60 1.78 -8.87 -4.88
C GLY A 60 1.07 -8.03 -3.82
N ALA A 61 1.80 -7.66 -2.78
CA ALA A 61 1.29 -6.84 -1.69
C ALA A 61 2.33 -5.81 -1.24
N SER A 62 1.88 -4.67 -0.72
CA SER A 62 2.74 -3.72 -0.04
C SER A 62 2.05 -3.14 1.18
N VAL A 63 2.84 -2.76 2.19
CA VAL A 63 2.38 -1.92 3.29
C VAL A 63 3.09 -0.58 3.21
N SER A 64 2.30 0.48 3.29
CA SER A 64 2.78 1.85 3.34
C SER A 64 2.33 2.50 4.64
N LEU A 65 3.19 3.31 5.25
CA LEU A 65 2.84 4.16 6.39
C LEU A 65 2.61 5.58 5.93
N SER A 66 1.67 6.28 6.55
CA SER A 66 1.37 7.68 6.31
C SER A 66 1.77 8.50 7.53
N GLY A 67 2.70 9.44 7.33
CA GLY A 67 3.14 10.39 8.36
C GLY A 67 2.31 11.68 8.43
N GLY A 68 1.13 11.70 7.79
CA GLY A 68 0.30 12.90 7.62
C GLY A 68 0.06 13.30 6.16
N PRO A 69 -0.48 14.51 5.91
CA PRO A 69 -0.84 14.95 4.55
C PRO A 69 0.40 15.09 3.66
N GLY A 70 0.55 14.16 2.71
CA GLY A 70 1.66 14.15 1.76
C GLY A 70 2.93 13.43 2.24
N THR A 71 2.90 12.83 3.43
CA THR A 71 3.98 12.03 4.01
C THR A 71 3.60 10.57 4.03
N GLY A 72 4.43 9.72 3.42
CA GLY A 72 4.25 8.28 3.53
C GLY A 72 5.36 7.48 2.86
N ALA A 73 5.67 6.31 3.41
CA ALA A 73 6.74 5.45 2.92
C ALA A 73 6.25 4.03 2.76
N VAL A 74 6.77 3.35 1.73
CA VAL A 74 6.64 1.91 1.60
C VAL A 74 7.45 1.27 2.73
N TRP A 75 6.76 0.61 3.64
CA TRP A 75 7.40 -0.10 4.74
C TRP A 75 7.79 -1.52 4.32
N TRP A 76 6.96 -2.16 3.49
CA TRP A 76 7.26 -3.47 2.94
C TRP A 76 6.60 -3.67 1.58
N SER A 77 7.19 -4.51 0.75
CA SER A 77 6.62 -4.97 -0.52
C SER A 77 7.03 -6.41 -0.81
N SER A 78 6.15 -7.18 -1.44
CA SER A 78 6.38 -8.59 -1.80
C SER A 78 7.44 -8.77 -2.87
N ASP A 79 7.53 -7.79 -3.77
CA ASP A 79 8.35 -7.84 -4.95
C ASP A 79 8.66 -6.42 -5.47
N PRO A 80 9.60 -6.28 -6.42
CA PRO A 80 9.96 -4.98 -6.99
C PRO A 80 8.84 -4.26 -7.74
N VAL A 81 7.79 -4.96 -8.20
CA VAL A 81 6.63 -4.33 -8.86
C VAL A 81 5.73 -3.67 -7.82
N ALA A 82 5.42 -4.39 -6.73
CA ALA A 82 4.67 -3.85 -5.60
C ALA A 82 5.37 -2.62 -5.00
N ALA A 83 6.70 -2.67 -4.85
CA ALA A 83 7.50 -1.52 -4.42
C ALA A 83 7.33 -0.30 -5.34
N GLN A 84 7.47 -0.51 -6.66
CA GLN A 84 7.34 0.56 -7.65
C GLN A 84 5.93 1.16 -7.70
N LEU A 85 4.89 0.35 -7.48
CA LEU A 85 3.51 0.82 -7.49
C LEU A 85 3.15 1.59 -6.23
N ALA A 86 3.62 1.14 -5.06
CA ALA A 86 3.46 1.88 -3.82
C ALA A 86 4.18 3.23 -3.89
N GLU A 87 5.42 3.25 -4.41
CA GLU A 87 6.16 4.49 -4.68
C GLU A 87 5.45 5.38 -5.70
N ALA A 88 4.88 4.81 -6.78
CA ALA A 88 4.14 5.59 -7.77
C ALA A 88 2.93 6.31 -7.16
N GLN A 89 2.14 5.66 -6.30
CA GLN A 89 1.01 6.32 -5.65
C GLN A 89 1.45 7.44 -4.70
N TYR A 90 2.59 7.27 -4.03
CA TYR A 90 3.18 8.31 -3.19
C TYR A 90 3.71 9.49 -4.02
N SER A 91 4.52 9.18 -5.03
CA SER A 91 5.10 10.13 -5.96
C SER A 91 4.01 10.91 -6.72
N LEU A 92 2.89 10.29 -7.07
CA LEU A 92 1.76 10.99 -7.70
C LEU A 92 0.93 11.78 -6.69
N GLY A 93 0.92 11.38 -5.42
CA GLY A 93 -0.04 11.89 -4.42
C GLY A 93 -1.48 11.50 -4.73
N ASP A 94 -1.67 10.58 -5.67
CA ASP A 94 -2.95 10.10 -6.13
C ASP A 94 -2.88 8.60 -6.45
N GLY A 95 -4.00 7.93 -6.27
CA GLY A 95 -4.11 6.48 -6.39
C GLY A 95 -5.09 5.87 -5.39
N PRO A 96 -5.36 4.55 -5.52
CA PRO A 96 -6.17 3.80 -4.58
C PRO A 96 -5.75 3.97 -3.11
N CYS A 97 -4.46 3.87 -2.79
CA CYS A 97 -3.98 3.95 -1.41
C CYS A 97 -4.18 5.35 -0.80
N GLN A 98 -3.91 6.39 -1.59
CA GLN A 98 -4.12 7.78 -1.20
C GLN A 98 -5.61 8.06 -0.96
N SER A 99 -6.48 7.44 -1.77
CA SER A 99 -7.92 7.53 -1.58
C SER A 99 -8.37 6.79 -0.33
N ALA A 100 -7.80 5.61 -0.05
CA ALA A 100 -8.13 4.82 1.14
C ALA A 100 -7.74 5.55 2.44
N VAL A 101 -6.56 6.19 2.47
CA VAL A 101 -6.12 7.01 3.61
C VAL A 101 -7.05 8.20 3.82
N ARG A 102 -7.39 8.95 2.75
CA ARG A 102 -8.27 10.12 2.84
C ARG A 102 -9.68 9.79 3.30
N LEU A 103 -10.22 8.66 2.83
CA LEU A 103 -11.59 8.25 3.12
C LEU A 103 -11.70 7.45 4.42
N VAL A 104 -10.57 6.96 4.97
CA VAL A 104 -10.53 5.98 6.06
C VAL A 104 -11.43 4.78 5.73
N ALA A 105 -11.38 4.34 4.47
CA ALA A 105 -12.22 3.26 3.97
C ALA A 105 -11.50 2.45 2.88
N PRO A 106 -11.79 1.15 2.73
CA PRO A 106 -11.24 0.34 1.65
C PRO A 106 -11.59 0.91 0.27
N VAL A 107 -10.62 0.89 -0.63
CA VAL A 107 -10.78 1.31 -2.02
C VAL A 107 -10.42 0.15 -2.94
N LEU A 108 -11.41 -0.35 -3.68
CA LEU A 108 -11.28 -1.51 -4.55
C LEU A 108 -11.28 -1.07 -6.01
N ALA A 109 -10.10 -1.07 -6.63
CA ALA A 109 -9.92 -0.78 -8.05
C ALA A 109 -9.82 -2.09 -8.84
N GLY A 110 -10.96 -2.56 -9.36
CA GLY A 110 -11.05 -3.88 -9.99
C GLY A 110 -10.54 -3.93 -11.42
N ASP A 111 -10.44 -2.79 -12.12
CA ASP A 111 -9.95 -2.75 -13.50
C ASP A 111 -9.27 -1.41 -13.82
N LEU A 112 -7.94 -1.42 -13.80
CA LEU A 112 -7.09 -0.28 -14.15
C LEU A 112 -6.84 -0.16 -15.66
N THR A 113 -7.32 -1.09 -16.49
CA THR A 113 -7.13 -1.01 -17.95
C THR A 113 -8.12 -0.08 -18.62
N ARG A 114 -9.31 0.09 -18.02
CA ARG A 114 -10.43 0.81 -18.61
C ARG A 114 -11.47 1.19 -17.56
N GLY A 115 -12.51 1.90 -17.99
CA GLY A 115 -13.67 2.15 -17.14
C GLY A 115 -13.41 3.19 -16.06
N THR A 116 -14.10 3.06 -14.93
CA THR A 116 -14.16 4.10 -13.89
C THR A 116 -12.85 4.20 -13.13
N ASP A 117 -12.21 3.09 -12.75
CA ASP A 117 -10.97 3.12 -11.96
C ASP A 117 -9.81 3.70 -12.77
N ALA A 118 -9.67 3.29 -14.04
CA ALA A 118 -8.71 3.90 -14.97
C ALA A 118 -8.92 5.40 -15.18
N ARG A 119 -10.17 5.90 -15.08
CA ARG A 119 -10.45 7.35 -15.16
C ARG A 119 -10.26 8.09 -13.84
N ARG A 120 -10.43 7.41 -12.71
CA ARG A 120 -10.24 7.99 -11.37
C ARG A 120 -8.76 8.26 -11.10
N TRP A 121 -7.89 7.36 -11.54
CA TRP A 121 -6.44 7.45 -11.32
C TRP A 121 -5.66 7.23 -12.63
N PRO A 122 -5.82 8.09 -13.64
CA PRO A 122 -5.32 7.82 -15.00
C PRO A 122 -3.82 7.59 -15.07
N VAL A 123 -3.05 8.38 -14.32
CA VAL A 123 -1.59 8.28 -14.31
C VAL A 123 -1.12 7.02 -13.59
N PHE A 124 -1.69 6.72 -12.43
CA PHE A 124 -1.38 5.49 -11.70
C PHE A 124 -1.82 4.24 -12.47
N ALA A 125 -3.01 4.27 -13.07
CA ALA A 125 -3.55 3.18 -13.86
C ALA A 125 -2.65 2.86 -15.06
N GLN A 126 -2.18 3.88 -15.79
CA GLN A 126 -1.20 3.69 -16.85
C GLN A 126 0.06 2.99 -16.33
N ARG A 127 0.64 3.48 -15.23
CA ARG A 127 1.86 2.91 -14.66
C ARG A 127 1.67 1.47 -14.16
N ALA A 128 0.52 1.18 -13.54
CA ALA A 128 0.15 -0.17 -13.14
C ALA A 128 0.08 -1.11 -14.33
N VAL A 129 -0.57 -0.67 -15.41
CA VAL A 129 -0.72 -1.48 -16.62
C VAL A 129 0.65 -1.77 -17.29
N GLU A 130 1.55 -0.79 -17.34
CA GLU A 130 2.93 -0.97 -17.82
C GLU A 130 3.72 -2.01 -17.02
N LEU A 131 3.43 -2.15 -15.72
CA LEU A 131 4.04 -3.13 -14.81
C LEU A 131 3.26 -4.44 -14.70
N ASP A 132 2.38 -4.71 -15.65
CA ASP A 132 1.53 -5.90 -15.73
C ASP A 132 0.45 -6.04 -14.62
N VAL A 133 0.17 -4.98 -13.86
CA VAL A 133 -0.90 -4.96 -12.86
C VAL A 133 -2.18 -4.40 -13.46
N ARG A 134 -3.32 -5.00 -13.12
CA ARG A 134 -4.64 -4.69 -13.68
C ARG A 134 -5.69 -4.37 -12.62
N ALA A 135 -5.47 -4.76 -11.37
CA ALA A 135 -6.34 -4.42 -10.24
C ALA A 135 -5.52 -4.15 -8.98
N VAL A 136 -6.05 -3.27 -8.12
CA VAL A 136 -5.45 -2.87 -6.84
C VAL A 136 -6.53 -2.71 -5.78
N PHE A 137 -6.30 -3.28 -4.60
CA PHE A 137 -7.23 -3.22 -3.47
C PHE A 137 -6.49 -2.66 -2.26
N SER A 138 -6.86 -1.44 -1.87
CA SER A 138 -6.20 -0.69 -0.80
C SER A 138 -7.07 -0.69 0.45
N PHE A 139 -6.52 -1.22 1.53
CA PHE A 139 -7.16 -1.29 2.85
C PHE A 139 -6.46 -0.32 3.80
N PRO A 140 -7.19 0.63 4.42
CA PRO A 140 -6.58 1.52 5.39
C PRO A 140 -6.12 0.74 6.62
N LEU A 141 -4.94 1.07 7.12
CA LEU A 141 -4.41 0.57 8.39
C LEU A 141 -4.61 1.65 9.44
N GLY A 142 -5.17 1.31 10.60
CA GLY A 142 -5.49 2.28 11.65
C GLY A 142 -6.81 2.01 12.33
N SER A 143 -7.53 3.08 12.67
CA SER A 143 -8.84 3.03 13.31
C SER A 143 -9.91 3.66 12.44
N ASP A 144 -11.17 3.50 12.81
CA ASP A 144 -12.31 4.10 12.09
C ASP A 144 -12.23 5.64 11.95
N ALA A 145 -11.40 6.31 12.76
CA ALA A 145 -11.21 7.76 12.72
C ALA A 145 -9.95 8.21 11.97
N VAL A 146 -8.94 7.35 11.84
CA VAL A 146 -7.64 7.74 11.25
C VAL A 146 -6.95 6.54 10.61
N ALA A 147 -6.48 6.74 9.39
CA ALA A 147 -5.57 5.82 8.70
C ALA A 147 -4.12 6.26 8.91
N ILE A 148 -3.30 5.38 9.47
CA ILE A 148 -1.84 5.54 9.66
C ILE A 148 -1.03 4.92 8.51
N GLY A 149 -1.71 4.33 7.52
CA GLY A 149 -1.09 3.64 6.40
C GLY A 149 -2.09 2.86 5.56
N THR A 150 -1.58 2.04 4.65
CA THR A 150 -2.38 1.13 3.82
C THR A 150 -1.72 -0.23 3.66
N LEU A 151 -2.55 -1.26 3.54
CA LEU A 151 -2.22 -2.53 2.90
C LEU A 151 -2.76 -2.48 1.48
N ASP A 152 -1.89 -2.54 0.49
CA ASP A 152 -2.26 -2.57 -0.92
C ASP A 152 -2.02 -3.98 -1.48
N LEU A 153 -3.03 -4.52 -2.14
CA LEU A 153 -3.00 -5.84 -2.78
C LEU A 153 -3.12 -5.67 -4.29
N TYR A 154 -2.17 -6.20 -5.05
CA TYR A 154 -2.04 -6.05 -6.51
C TYR A 154 -2.40 -7.35 -7.22
N ARG A 155 -3.07 -7.26 -8.37
CA ARG A 155 -3.41 -8.42 -9.20
C ARG A 155 -3.20 -8.15 -10.69
N ARG A 156 -2.76 -9.18 -11.43
CA ARG A 156 -2.53 -9.14 -12.89
C ARG A 156 -3.78 -9.33 -13.73
N ASP A 157 -4.86 -9.83 -13.15
CA ASP A 157 -6.15 -9.98 -13.83
C ASP A 157 -7.18 -8.96 -13.33
N PRO A 158 -7.96 -8.35 -14.24
CA PRO A 158 -9.06 -7.48 -13.86
C PRO A 158 -10.20 -8.29 -13.23
N GLY A 159 -10.88 -7.69 -12.25
CA GLY A 159 -12.05 -8.26 -11.60
C GLY A 159 -12.24 -7.69 -10.19
N PRO A 160 -13.40 -7.92 -9.57
CA PRO A 160 -13.61 -7.58 -8.17
C PRO A 160 -12.74 -8.45 -7.25
N LEU A 161 -12.41 -7.95 -6.06
CA LEU A 161 -11.92 -8.80 -4.98
C LEU A 161 -13.09 -9.66 -4.48
N SER A 162 -12.89 -10.96 -4.37
CA SER A 162 -13.98 -11.86 -3.96
C SER A 162 -14.39 -11.62 -2.51
N GLU A 163 -15.62 -11.99 -2.13
CA GLU A 163 -16.05 -11.93 -0.72
C GLU A 163 -15.17 -12.79 0.19
N ARG A 164 -14.67 -13.92 -0.35
CA ARG A 164 -13.70 -14.78 0.31
C ARG A 164 -12.42 -14.01 0.61
N ASP A 165 -11.82 -13.37 -0.38
CA ASP A 165 -10.54 -12.68 -0.20
C ASP A 165 -10.71 -11.42 0.65
N MET A 166 -11.83 -10.71 0.55
CA MET A 166 -12.17 -9.62 1.46
C MET A 166 -12.24 -10.09 2.91
N ALA A 167 -12.87 -11.24 3.19
CA ALA A 167 -12.95 -11.80 4.54
C ALA A 167 -11.58 -12.12 5.16
N PHE A 168 -10.53 -12.21 4.34
CA PHE A 168 -9.14 -12.39 4.79
C PHE A 168 -8.33 -11.09 4.80
N ALA A 169 -8.53 -10.19 3.84
CA ALA A 169 -7.81 -8.93 3.74
C ALA A 169 -8.09 -8.01 4.95
N PHE A 170 -9.33 -7.97 5.44
CA PHE A 170 -9.69 -7.15 6.61
C PHE A 170 -8.94 -7.58 7.89
N PRO A 171 -9.04 -8.84 8.36
CA PRO A 171 -8.31 -9.22 9.57
C PRO A 171 -6.78 -9.19 9.42
N ALA A 172 -6.25 -9.35 8.20
CA ALA A 172 -4.83 -9.12 7.93
C ALA A 172 -4.46 -7.65 8.15
N GLY A 173 -5.26 -6.70 7.65
CA GLY A 173 -5.10 -5.28 7.91
C GLY A 173 -5.16 -4.92 9.41
N ASP A 174 -6.10 -5.52 10.15
CA ASP A 174 -6.20 -5.32 11.61
C ASP A 174 -4.95 -5.82 12.34
N ALA A 175 -4.43 -6.99 11.96
CA ALA A 175 -3.22 -7.55 12.56
C ALA A 175 -1.97 -6.71 12.24
N ILE A 176 -1.84 -6.22 11.00
CA ILE A 176 -0.76 -5.29 10.62
C ILE A 176 -0.88 -3.98 11.42
N THR A 177 -2.08 -3.45 11.58
CA THR A 177 -2.34 -2.25 12.38
C THR A 177 -1.91 -2.45 13.83
N PHE A 178 -2.29 -3.58 14.44
CA PHE A 178 -1.90 -3.90 15.81
C PHE A 178 -0.37 -4.01 15.95
N ALA A 179 0.30 -4.65 14.99
CA ALA A 179 1.75 -4.74 14.94
C ALA A 179 2.40 -3.34 14.93
N LEU A 180 1.91 -2.46 14.06
CA LEU A 180 2.39 -1.09 13.91
C LEU A 180 2.27 -0.28 15.19
N ILE A 181 1.11 -0.32 15.84
CA ILE A 181 0.87 0.39 17.10
C ILE A 181 1.82 -0.12 18.18
N LYS A 182 2.04 -1.45 18.26
CA LYS A 182 2.96 -2.06 19.22
C LYS A 182 4.40 -1.59 19.01
N ILE A 183 4.87 -1.57 17.76
CA ILE A 183 6.21 -1.10 17.38
C ILE A 183 6.36 0.39 17.75
N GLN A 184 5.42 1.24 17.33
CA GLN A 184 5.45 2.68 17.60
C GLN A 184 5.46 2.96 19.10
N SER A 185 4.68 2.19 19.87
CA SER A 185 4.64 2.31 21.33
C SER A 185 5.96 1.88 21.99
N ALA A 186 6.63 0.85 21.48
CA ALA A 186 7.95 0.41 21.98
C ALA A 186 9.03 1.44 21.65
N ALA A 187 9.03 1.98 20.43
CA ALA A 187 9.93 3.05 20.01
C ALA A 187 9.78 4.30 20.89
N ALA A 188 8.54 4.71 21.19
CA ALA A 188 8.26 5.85 22.07
C ALA A 188 8.76 5.65 23.52
N ARG A 189 8.92 4.39 23.95
CA ARG A 189 9.47 4.04 25.28
C ARG A 189 11.00 3.81 25.26
N GLY A 190 11.65 3.89 24.10
CA GLY A 190 13.07 3.61 23.95
C GLY A 190 13.43 2.13 24.14
N GLU A 191 12.47 1.22 23.92
CA GLU A 191 12.70 -0.23 24.00
C GLU A 191 13.27 -0.74 22.67
N PRO A 192 14.31 -1.61 22.66
CA PRO A 192 14.81 -2.21 21.44
C PRO A 192 13.74 -3.12 20.81
N VAL A 193 13.40 -2.84 19.55
CA VAL A 193 12.48 -3.66 18.74
C VAL A 193 13.31 -4.74 18.03
N GLY A 194 13.27 -5.97 18.53
CA GLY A 194 13.93 -7.13 17.93
C GLY A 194 14.95 -7.80 18.86
N GLY A 195 14.71 -9.06 19.19
CA GLY A 195 15.55 -9.84 20.09
C GLY A 195 15.71 -11.28 19.60
N SER A 196 16.67 -11.52 18.72
CA SER A 196 17.32 -12.82 18.56
C SER A 196 18.71 -12.63 17.95
N GLN A 197 19.75 -12.72 18.77
CA GLN A 197 21.11 -12.95 18.31
C GLN A 197 21.19 -14.39 17.79
N ASP A 198 20.98 -14.58 16.49
CA ASP A 198 21.39 -15.80 15.80
C ASP A 198 22.81 -15.60 15.25
N PRO A 199 23.85 -16.25 15.82
CA PRO A 199 25.24 -16.04 15.44
C PRO A 199 25.62 -16.63 14.06
N ALA A 200 24.67 -17.22 13.32
CA ALA A 200 24.91 -17.82 12.00
C ALA A 200 24.48 -16.94 10.80
N ARG A 201 24.05 -15.70 11.00
CA ARG A 201 23.58 -14.82 9.92
C ARG A 201 24.76 -14.20 9.15
N ALA A 202 24.72 -14.29 7.81
CA ALA A 202 25.78 -13.81 6.93
C ALA A 202 26.10 -12.31 7.11
N PRO A 203 27.36 -11.88 6.98
CA PRO A 203 27.74 -10.48 7.16
C PRO A 203 27.22 -9.67 5.98
N GLY A 204 26.13 -8.93 6.21
CA GLY A 204 25.43 -8.13 5.20
C GLY A 204 23.96 -7.86 5.55
N ASP A 205 23.41 -8.57 6.55
CA ASP A 205 22.09 -8.32 7.12
C ASP A 205 22.27 -7.82 8.56
N ASP A 206 22.60 -6.53 8.67
CA ASP A 206 22.63 -5.83 9.94
C ASP A 206 21.20 -5.75 10.46
N GLY A 207 20.93 -6.48 11.55
CA GLY A 207 19.64 -6.55 12.25
C GLY A 207 19.17 -5.22 12.86
N GLN A 208 19.12 -4.18 12.05
CA GLN A 208 18.62 -2.82 12.30
C GLN A 208 17.26 -2.65 11.62
N GLY A 209 16.40 -3.67 11.73
CA GLY A 209 15.15 -3.88 10.99
C GLY A 209 14.02 -2.88 11.23
N MET A 210 14.27 -1.74 11.87
CA MET A 210 13.29 -0.67 12.07
C MET A 210 13.93 0.72 12.06
N ALA A 211 15.02 0.92 12.79
CA ALA A 211 15.72 2.21 12.84
C ALA A 211 16.28 2.60 11.47
N SER A 212 16.96 1.67 10.76
CA SER A 212 17.50 1.93 9.42
C SER A 212 16.41 2.25 8.38
N TRP A 213 15.18 1.74 8.57
CA TRP A 213 14.09 1.91 7.61
C TRP A 213 13.20 3.11 7.91
N LEU A 214 12.92 3.38 9.19
CA LEU A 214 12.38 4.68 9.61
C LEU A 214 13.38 5.76 9.22
N ASP A 215 14.68 5.58 9.46
CA ASP A 215 15.71 6.52 9.02
C ASP A 215 15.75 6.64 7.48
N ALA A 216 15.60 5.57 6.70
CA ALA A 216 15.58 5.65 5.23
C ALA A 216 14.29 6.31 4.68
N ALA A 217 13.14 5.98 5.27
CA ALA A 217 11.85 6.59 4.96
C ALA A 217 11.84 8.06 5.39
N GLU A 218 12.29 8.37 6.59
CA GLU A 218 12.47 9.71 7.15
C GLU A 218 13.49 10.49 6.32
N THR A 219 14.63 9.91 5.91
CA THR A 219 15.60 10.58 5.05
C THR A 219 14.98 10.92 3.70
N GLY A 220 14.23 10.00 3.08
CA GLY A 220 13.49 10.28 1.85
C GLY A 220 12.39 11.33 2.04
N HIS A 221 11.70 11.34 3.18
CA HIS A 221 10.67 12.32 3.53
C HIS A 221 11.23 13.69 3.82
N GLU A 222 12.33 13.75 4.58
CA GLU A 222 13.12 14.95 4.82
C GLU A 222 13.60 15.53 3.49
N GLU A 223 14.12 14.70 2.59
CA GLU A 223 14.53 15.14 1.26
C GLU A 223 13.35 15.77 0.49
N VAL A 224 12.21 15.08 0.42
CA VAL A 224 11.02 15.63 -0.27
C VAL A 224 10.49 16.88 0.42
N HIS A 225 10.51 16.96 1.76
CA HIS A 225 10.09 18.14 2.51
C HIS A 225 11.02 19.33 2.34
N TYR A 226 12.34 19.11 2.43
CA TYR A 226 13.34 20.15 2.19
C TYR A 226 13.28 20.64 0.76
N ALA A 227 13.18 19.74 -0.23
CA ALA A 227 12.99 20.11 -1.62
C ALA A 227 11.67 20.88 -1.81
N THR A 228 10.57 20.45 -1.19
CA THR A 228 9.28 21.16 -1.24
C THR A 228 9.44 22.57 -0.68
N GLY A 229 10.08 22.74 0.48
CA GLY A 229 10.38 24.05 1.05
C GLY A 229 11.26 24.92 0.14
N MET A 230 12.27 24.34 -0.51
CA MET A 230 13.10 25.05 -1.48
C MET A 230 12.28 25.50 -2.71
N VAL A 231 11.42 24.63 -3.24
CA VAL A 231 10.55 24.94 -4.39
C VAL A 231 9.47 25.97 -4.03
N MET A 232 8.93 25.93 -2.80
CA MET A 232 8.03 26.98 -2.30
C MET A 232 8.69 28.35 -2.37
N VAL A 233 9.96 28.46 -1.98
CA VAL A 233 10.71 29.72 -2.03
C VAL A 233 11.02 30.13 -3.47
N GLN A 234 11.42 29.18 -4.31
CA GLN A 234 11.73 29.43 -5.73
C GLN A 234 10.52 29.97 -6.50
N LEU A 235 9.36 29.31 -6.35
CA LEU A 235 8.14 29.62 -7.10
C LEU A 235 7.16 30.55 -6.36
N ARG A 236 7.41 30.85 -5.08
CA ARG A 236 6.51 31.61 -4.18
C ARG A 236 5.09 31.03 -4.11
N VAL A 237 5.01 29.71 -3.96
CA VAL A 237 3.74 28.97 -3.85
C VAL A 237 3.63 28.26 -2.49
N ASP A 238 2.42 27.81 -2.15
CA ASP A 238 2.19 27.01 -0.94
C ASP A 238 2.78 25.58 -1.07
N PRO A 239 2.91 24.83 0.05
CA PRO A 239 3.53 23.50 0.03
C PRO A 239 2.84 22.50 -0.89
N GLN A 240 1.51 22.57 -1.05
CA GLN A 240 0.78 21.65 -1.91
C GLN A 240 1.11 21.90 -3.37
N HIS A 241 1.18 23.17 -3.78
CA HIS A 241 1.61 23.55 -5.13
C HIS A 241 3.07 23.23 -5.40
N ALA A 242 3.97 23.47 -4.44
CA ALA A 242 5.39 23.14 -4.58
C ALA A 242 5.61 21.63 -4.71
N LEU A 243 4.95 20.83 -3.86
CA LEU A 243 4.98 19.38 -3.96
C LEU A 243 4.37 18.92 -5.29
N ALA A 244 3.23 19.48 -5.71
CA ALA A 244 2.64 19.18 -7.01
C ALA A 244 3.60 19.47 -8.18
N ARG A 245 4.42 20.53 -8.10
CA ARG A 245 5.46 20.83 -9.10
C ARG A 245 6.60 19.82 -9.10
N LEU A 246 7.09 19.43 -7.93
CA LEU A 246 8.07 18.34 -7.80
C LEU A 246 7.55 17.04 -8.41
N ARG A 247 6.31 16.68 -8.08
CA ARG A 247 5.61 15.50 -8.61
C ARG A 247 5.44 15.55 -10.11
N ALA A 248 5.00 16.69 -10.65
CA ALA A 248 4.83 16.90 -12.07
C ALA A 248 6.15 16.75 -12.85
N TYR A 249 7.24 17.30 -12.31
CA TYR A 249 8.57 17.16 -12.92
C TYR A 249 9.09 15.72 -12.87
N ALA A 250 8.97 15.06 -11.71
CA ALA A 250 9.34 13.66 -11.54
C ALA A 250 8.61 12.77 -12.54
N PHE A 251 7.29 12.97 -12.66
CA PHE A 251 6.47 12.28 -13.64
C PHE A 251 6.93 12.54 -15.08
N ALA A 252 7.11 13.80 -15.46
CA ALA A 252 7.53 14.17 -16.82
C ALA A 252 8.89 13.59 -17.23
N GLN A 253 9.77 13.35 -16.26
CA GLN A 253 11.12 12.80 -16.48
C GLN A 253 11.20 11.28 -16.23
N GLY A 254 10.10 10.61 -15.85
CA GLY A 254 10.09 9.19 -15.51
C GLY A 254 10.97 8.84 -14.29
N ARG A 255 11.10 9.79 -13.35
CA ARG A 255 11.92 9.67 -12.13
C ARG A 255 11.04 9.63 -10.89
N THR A 256 11.58 9.16 -9.76
CA THR A 256 10.87 9.25 -8.48
C THR A 256 10.92 10.68 -7.93
N VAL A 257 9.94 11.05 -7.10
CA VAL A 257 9.93 12.36 -6.45
C VAL A 257 11.13 12.52 -5.52
N THR A 258 11.55 11.45 -4.86
CA THR A 258 12.74 11.44 -4.00
C THR A 258 14.02 11.70 -4.81
N ASP A 259 14.18 11.12 -6.00
CA ASP A 259 15.34 11.41 -6.87
C ASP A 259 15.37 12.87 -7.33
N VAL A 260 14.20 13.43 -7.64
CA VAL A 260 14.07 14.86 -8.00
C VAL A 260 14.35 15.74 -6.80
N ALA A 261 13.85 15.38 -5.62
CA ALA A 261 14.08 16.10 -4.38
C ALA A 261 15.58 16.18 -4.04
N ARG A 262 16.31 15.07 -4.20
CA ARG A 262 17.78 15.06 -4.04
C ARG A 262 18.49 16.02 -4.99
N ASP A 263 18.06 16.09 -6.25
CA ASP A 263 18.65 17.03 -7.19
C ASP A 263 18.34 18.49 -6.84
N VAL A 264 17.16 18.79 -6.31
CA VAL A 264 16.80 20.13 -5.82
C VAL A 264 17.66 20.51 -4.62
N ILE A 265 17.80 19.62 -3.64
CA ILE A 265 18.63 19.84 -2.44
C ILE A 265 20.09 20.02 -2.82
N ALA A 266 20.59 19.19 -3.75
CA ALA A 266 21.93 19.29 -4.30
C ALA A 266 22.11 20.50 -5.24
N ARG A 267 21.08 21.33 -5.45
CA ARG A 267 21.04 22.48 -6.36
C ARG A 267 21.43 22.15 -7.80
N LYS A 268 21.20 20.90 -8.23
CA LYS A 268 21.35 20.45 -9.62
C LYS A 268 20.11 20.76 -10.45
N LEU A 269 18.97 20.94 -9.78
CA LEU A 269 17.69 21.28 -10.38
C LEU A 269 17.08 22.49 -9.67
N THR A 270 16.62 23.48 -10.44
CA THR A 270 15.85 24.62 -9.96
C THR A 270 14.53 24.71 -10.73
N PHE A 271 13.50 25.19 -10.05
CA PHE A 271 12.20 25.44 -10.65
C PHE A 271 12.05 26.95 -10.87
N ASP A 272 12.06 27.35 -12.13
CA ASP A 272 11.81 28.72 -12.56
C ASP A 272 10.42 28.80 -13.24
N GLU A 273 9.84 30.00 -13.30
CA GLU A 273 8.46 30.27 -13.75
C GLU A 273 8.10 29.74 -15.15
#